data_AF-A0A2H0T7I9-F1
#
_entry.id   AF-A0A2H0T7I9-F1
#
_cell.length_a   1.000
_cell.length_b   1.000
_cell.length_c   1.000
_cell.angle_alpha   90.00
_cell.angle_beta   90.00
_cell.angle_gamma   90.00
#
_symmetry.space_group_name_H-M   'P 1'
#
loop_
_entity.id
_entity.type
_entity.pdbx_description
1 polymer ?
#
loop_
_entity_poly.entity_id
_entity_poly.type
_entity_poly.pdbx_seq_one_letter_code
_entity_poly.pdbx_strand_id
1 'polypeptide(L)'
;MKPNRKLFRDYLFALRDAGRKIDLMEFTAFCRSFTNSLAEEKRYELLAGISRKYNFSESGEVLPEAVLTHTAFDTPFLGNMMLAIEKYKETAEYNFLDSSLLQLAFFVHDFAEGISLKGDVDFINKDSAVEREEEEALELLFSVLHPALANEIRKATLMVETVPPIWRRGETPEKVGLTAQFFNAVENAGYVSRALYEVRAGNLPFVNVFYDQWEKVEYYIKKFESFRSLIEPHLEFMEDFREKYKDAPWRHQK
;
A
#
# COMPACT_ATOMS: atom_id res chain seq x y z
N MET A 1 16.59 15.11 -0.88
CA MET A 1 16.75 13.79 -0.24
C MET A 1 16.45 13.96 1.24
N LYS A 2 15.47 13.22 1.79
CA LYS A 2 15.14 13.32 3.22
C LYS A 2 16.28 12.69 4.04
N PRO A 3 16.87 13.40 5.01
CA PRO A 3 18.10 12.97 5.72
C PRO A 3 17.97 11.58 6.36
N ASN A 4 16.78 11.22 6.81
CA ASN A 4 16.54 10.01 7.59
C ASN A 4 16.69 8.72 6.76
N ARG A 5 16.24 8.68 5.49
CA ARG A 5 16.34 7.46 4.65
C ARG A 5 17.78 7.07 4.34
N LYS A 6 18.60 8.05 3.99
CA LYS A 6 20.02 7.82 3.74
C LYS A 6 20.72 7.29 4.99
N LEU A 7 20.43 7.86 6.16
CA LEU A 7 20.97 7.37 7.43
C LEU A 7 20.57 5.91 7.70
N PHE A 8 19.32 5.52 7.43
CA PHE A 8 18.89 4.12 7.56
C PHE A 8 19.61 3.19 6.58
N ARG A 9 19.68 3.56 5.30
CA ARG A 9 20.35 2.76 4.28
C ARG A 9 21.85 2.60 4.58
N ASP A 10 22.52 3.68 4.97
CA ASP A 10 23.93 3.68 5.36
C ASP A 10 24.17 2.81 6.61
N TYR A 11 23.25 2.85 7.58
CA TYR A 11 23.31 1.97 8.77
C TYR A 11 23.21 0.49 8.40
N LEU A 12 22.26 0.11 7.52
CA LEU A 12 22.13 -1.27 7.05
C LEU A 12 23.36 -1.73 6.28
N PHE A 13 23.95 -0.87 5.43
CA PHE A 13 25.22 -1.18 4.75
C PHE A 13 26.36 -1.41 5.75
N ALA A 14 26.50 -0.56 6.76
CA ALA A 14 27.54 -0.72 7.77
C ALA A 14 27.41 -2.05 8.54
N LEU A 15 26.18 -2.47 8.87
CA LEU A 15 25.93 -3.77 9.50
C LEU A 15 26.31 -4.93 8.58
N ARG A 16 25.90 -4.88 7.31
CA ARG A 16 26.20 -5.90 6.31
C ARG A 16 27.70 -6.06 6.10
N ASP A 17 28.40 -4.94 5.90
CA ASP A 17 29.84 -4.93 5.61
C ASP A 17 30.66 -5.40 6.83
N ALA A 18 30.13 -5.22 8.04
CA ALA A 18 30.69 -5.79 9.27
C ALA A 18 30.31 -7.27 9.50
N GLY A 19 29.49 -7.88 8.64
CA GLY A 19 28.97 -9.24 8.82
C GLY A 19 28.05 -9.39 10.04
N ARG A 20 27.54 -8.29 10.60
CA ARG A 20 26.71 -8.30 11.81
C ARG A 20 25.28 -8.64 11.46
N LYS A 21 24.71 -9.58 12.21
CA LYS A 21 23.28 -9.89 12.17
C LYS A 21 22.58 -9.22 13.34
N ILE A 22 21.39 -8.68 13.10
CA ILE A 22 20.53 -8.11 14.13
C ILE A 22 19.46 -9.13 14.54
N ASP A 23 19.26 -9.26 15.85
CA ASP A 23 18.24 -10.12 16.43
C ASP A 23 16.87 -9.43 16.50
N LEU A 24 15.87 -10.10 17.09
CA LEU A 24 14.52 -9.57 17.21
C LEU A 24 14.43 -8.30 18.07
N MET A 25 15.22 -8.20 19.14
CA MET A 25 15.20 -7.03 20.02
C MET A 25 15.78 -5.82 19.30
N GLU A 26 16.91 -6.01 18.62
CA GLU A 26 17.56 -4.98 17.81
C GLU A 26 16.69 -4.59 16.61
N PHE A 27 16.03 -5.54 15.96
CA PHE A 27 15.09 -5.27 14.88
C PHE A 27 13.88 -4.46 15.36
N THR A 28 13.37 -4.73 16.56
CA THR A 28 12.28 -3.93 17.14
C THR A 28 12.71 -2.47 17.38
N ALA A 29 13.94 -2.26 17.85
CA ALA A 29 14.51 -0.92 18.01
C ALA A 29 14.73 -0.22 16.65
N PHE A 30 15.15 -0.98 15.64
CA PHE A 30 15.24 -0.53 14.25
C PHE A 30 13.87 -0.07 13.74
N CYS A 31 12.82 -0.90 13.84
CA CYS A 31 11.47 -0.56 13.42
C CYS A 31 10.96 0.71 14.10
N ARG A 32 11.20 0.87 15.41
CA ARG A 32 10.79 2.08 16.14
C ARG A 32 11.45 3.34 15.58
N SER A 33 12.73 3.27 15.20
CA SER A 33 13.42 4.38 14.55
C SER A 33 12.90 4.60 13.12
N PHE A 34 12.66 3.52 12.39
CA PHE A 34 12.16 3.50 11.00
C PHE A 34 10.75 4.10 10.87
N THR A 35 9.88 3.95 11.88
CA THR A 35 8.57 4.61 11.86
C THR A 35 8.66 6.13 11.70
N ASN A 36 9.73 6.78 12.20
CA ASN A 36 9.92 8.22 12.02
C ASN A 36 10.16 8.59 10.55
N SER A 37 10.89 7.77 9.78
CA SER A 37 11.05 8.04 8.34
C SER A 37 9.73 7.89 7.60
N LEU A 38 8.93 6.87 7.93
CA LEU A 38 7.60 6.68 7.33
C LEU A 38 6.62 7.82 7.70
N ALA A 39 6.77 8.44 8.88
CA ALA A 39 5.90 9.56 9.30
C ALA A 39 6.12 10.83 8.46
N GLU A 40 7.35 11.03 8.01
CA GLU A 40 7.74 12.13 7.13
C GLU A 40 7.34 11.88 5.67
N GLU A 41 7.12 10.62 5.29
CA GLU A 41 6.62 10.27 3.95
C GLU A 41 5.15 10.54 3.81
N LYS A 42 4.79 11.15 2.68
CA LYS A 42 3.44 11.56 2.37
C LYS A 42 3.01 10.90 1.09
N ARG A 43 1.82 10.31 1.12
CA ARG A 43 1.13 9.72 -0.02
C ARG A 43 0.31 10.78 -0.74
N TYR A 44 0.02 10.54 -2.02
CA TYR A 44 -0.87 11.37 -2.85
C TYR A 44 -0.39 12.83 -3.03
N GLU A 45 0.92 13.08 -2.92
CA GLU A 45 1.46 14.44 -3.07
C GLU A 45 1.16 15.04 -4.45
N LEU A 46 1.19 14.22 -5.51
CA LEU A 46 0.83 14.62 -6.87
C LEU A 46 -0.64 15.08 -6.96
N LEU A 47 -1.57 14.25 -6.48
CA LEU A 47 -3.00 14.57 -6.50
C LEU A 47 -3.32 15.80 -5.66
N ALA A 48 -2.67 15.94 -4.50
CA ALA A 48 -2.76 17.15 -3.67
C ALA A 48 -2.23 18.40 -4.40
N GLY A 49 -1.12 18.27 -5.14
CA GLY A 49 -0.56 19.33 -5.97
C GLY A 49 -1.49 19.77 -7.09
N ILE A 50 -2.10 18.80 -7.79
CA ILE A 50 -3.12 19.06 -8.81
C ILE A 50 -4.33 19.77 -8.17
N SER A 51 -4.82 19.29 -7.02
CA SER A 51 -5.97 19.90 -6.34
C SER A 51 -5.74 21.38 -6.04
N ARG A 52 -4.56 21.71 -5.48
CA ARG A 52 -4.14 23.09 -5.23
C ARG A 52 -4.02 23.91 -6.52
N LYS A 53 -3.40 23.37 -7.57
CA LYS A 53 -3.21 24.07 -8.84
C LYS A 53 -4.53 24.50 -9.49
N TYR A 54 -5.56 23.66 -9.38
CA TYR A 54 -6.88 23.92 -9.95
C TYR A 54 -7.86 24.53 -8.94
N ASN A 55 -7.40 24.83 -7.72
CA ASN A 55 -8.20 25.38 -6.62
C ASN A 55 -9.47 24.57 -6.32
N PHE A 56 -9.36 23.25 -6.36
CA PHE A 56 -10.44 22.36 -5.93
C PHE A 56 -10.46 22.33 -4.39
N SER A 57 -11.31 23.16 -3.76
CA SER A 57 -12.01 22.86 -2.49
C SER A 57 -12.86 24.06 -2.01
N GLU A 58 -13.96 23.78 -1.30
CA GLU A 58 -14.77 24.78 -0.56
C GLU A 58 -14.57 24.69 0.97
N SER A 59 -13.93 23.63 1.51
CA SER A 59 -13.89 23.39 2.97
C SER A 59 -12.71 22.58 3.54
N GLY A 60 -11.68 22.20 2.77
CA GLY A 60 -10.58 21.41 3.33
C GLY A 60 -9.30 21.45 2.50
N GLU A 61 -8.16 21.63 3.18
CA GLU A 61 -6.86 21.35 2.59
C GLU A 61 -6.77 19.84 2.29
N VAL A 62 -6.26 19.45 1.11
CA VAL A 62 -5.85 18.06 0.88
C VAL A 62 -4.75 17.75 1.87
N LEU A 63 -5.03 16.91 2.87
CA LEU A 63 -4.06 16.49 3.87
C LEU A 63 -3.29 15.28 3.35
N PRO A 64 -2.02 15.42 2.93
CA PRO A 64 -1.25 14.26 2.49
C PRO A 64 -1.18 13.25 3.64
N GLU A 65 -1.59 12.01 3.37
CA GLU A 65 -1.57 10.92 4.33
C GLU A 65 -0.12 10.53 4.62
N ALA A 66 0.26 10.35 5.88
CA ALA A 66 1.58 9.84 6.18
C ALA A 66 1.65 8.35 5.84
N VAL A 67 2.73 7.88 5.22
CA VAL A 67 2.93 6.44 4.98
C VAL A 67 2.83 5.67 6.29
N LEU A 68 3.41 6.20 7.39
CA LEU A 68 3.24 5.58 8.70
C LEU A 68 1.78 5.41 9.12
N THR A 69 0.91 6.39 8.84
CA THR A 69 -0.51 6.30 9.20
C THR A 69 -1.17 5.16 8.43
N HIS A 70 -0.90 5.07 7.13
CA HIS A 70 -1.35 3.97 6.28
C HIS A 70 -0.83 2.61 6.78
N THR A 71 0.49 2.45 6.91
CA THR A 71 1.13 1.17 7.24
C THR A 71 0.80 0.69 8.66
N ALA A 72 0.82 1.59 9.66
CA ALA A 72 0.75 1.21 11.07
C ALA A 72 -0.68 1.22 11.63
N PHE A 73 -1.61 1.94 11.00
CA PHE A 73 -2.96 2.08 11.52
C PHE A 73 -4.01 1.66 10.50
N ASP A 74 -4.05 2.28 9.32
CA ASP A 74 -5.20 2.12 8.42
C ASP A 74 -5.24 0.74 7.78
N THR A 75 -4.13 0.26 7.20
CA THR A 75 -4.07 -1.09 6.59
C THR A 75 -4.32 -2.21 7.61
N PRO A 76 -3.65 -2.24 8.79
CA PRO A 76 -3.97 -3.23 9.82
C PRO A 76 -5.41 -3.16 10.32
N PHE A 77 -5.96 -1.95 10.53
CA PHE A 77 -7.33 -1.78 11.01
C PHE A 77 -8.35 -2.29 9.98
N LEU A 78 -8.22 -1.85 8.73
CA LEU A 78 -9.07 -2.25 7.62
C LEU A 78 -8.95 -3.75 7.35
N GLY A 79 -7.73 -4.29 7.33
CA GLY A 79 -7.47 -5.70 7.13
C GLY A 79 -8.10 -6.58 8.21
N ASN A 80 -7.98 -6.18 9.48
CA ASN A 80 -8.63 -6.89 10.59
C ASN A 80 -10.16 -6.79 10.54
N MET A 81 -10.71 -5.63 10.17
CA MET A 81 -12.15 -5.47 9.94
C MET A 81 -12.64 -6.39 8.82
N MET A 82 -11.93 -6.44 7.70
CA MET A 82 -12.27 -7.31 6.57
C MET A 82 -12.19 -8.79 6.97
N LEU A 83 -11.13 -9.20 7.68
CA LEU A 83 -11.01 -10.57 8.22
C LEU A 83 -12.18 -10.94 9.14
N ALA A 84 -12.61 -10.01 10.00
CA ALA A 84 -13.73 -10.22 10.90
C ALA A 84 -15.05 -10.41 10.12
N ILE A 85 -15.26 -9.67 9.02
CA ILE A 85 -16.42 -9.84 8.15
C ILE A 85 -16.38 -11.22 7.46
N GLU A 86 -15.25 -11.61 6.86
CA GLU A 86 -15.09 -12.95 6.24
C GLU A 86 -15.42 -14.06 7.25
N LYS A 87 -14.89 -13.95 8.47
CA LYS A 87 -15.16 -14.88 9.56
C LYS A 87 -16.64 -14.91 9.94
N TYR A 88 -17.25 -13.74 10.16
CA TYR A 88 -18.64 -13.63 10.61
C TYR A 88 -19.63 -14.15 9.57
N LYS A 89 -19.30 -13.95 8.28
CA LYS A 89 -20.08 -14.43 7.14
C LYS A 89 -19.81 -15.89 6.79
N GLU A 90 -18.92 -16.54 7.55
CA GLU A 90 -18.53 -17.94 7.39
C GLU A 90 -18.11 -18.28 5.95
N THR A 91 -17.37 -17.36 5.31
CA THR A 91 -16.94 -17.58 3.92
C THR A 91 -15.97 -18.75 3.84
N ALA A 92 -16.06 -19.53 2.76
CA ALA A 92 -15.17 -20.66 2.55
C ALA A 92 -13.71 -20.19 2.45
N GLU A 93 -13.50 -19.03 1.82
CA GLU A 93 -12.24 -18.32 1.67
C GLU A 93 -11.53 -18.08 2.99
N TYR A 94 -12.25 -17.70 4.06
CA TYR A 94 -11.66 -17.38 5.37
C TYR A 94 -10.78 -18.52 5.90
N ASN A 95 -11.19 -19.78 5.72
CA ASN A 95 -10.47 -20.95 6.23
C ASN A 95 -9.10 -21.17 5.57
N PHE A 96 -8.84 -20.52 4.44
CA PHE A 96 -7.58 -20.62 3.71
C PHE A 96 -6.69 -19.39 3.89
N LEU A 97 -7.15 -18.37 4.62
CA LEU A 97 -6.36 -17.17 4.89
C LEU A 97 -5.36 -17.43 6.01
N ASP A 98 -4.08 -17.24 5.71
CA ASP A 98 -3.04 -17.25 6.74
C ASP A 98 -3.04 -15.90 7.47
N SER A 99 -3.76 -15.86 8.59
CA SER A 99 -3.88 -14.66 9.42
C SER A 99 -2.55 -14.20 9.99
N SER A 100 -1.62 -15.12 10.31
CA SER A 100 -0.31 -14.75 10.86
C SER A 100 0.55 -14.06 9.81
N LEU A 101 0.54 -14.62 8.60
CA LEU A 101 1.22 -14.02 7.45
C LEU A 101 0.61 -12.65 7.08
N LEU A 102 -0.72 -12.51 7.15
CA LEU A 102 -1.40 -11.22 6.91
C LEU A 102 -0.99 -10.15 7.91
N GLN A 103 -0.95 -10.45 9.21
CA GLN A 103 -0.52 -9.45 10.21
C GLN A 103 0.92 -9.02 9.97
N LEU A 104 1.80 -9.95 9.62
CA LEU A 104 3.18 -9.61 9.30
C LEU A 104 3.25 -8.76 8.01
N ALA A 105 2.47 -9.11 6.98
CA ALA A 105 2.38 -8.35 5.74
C ALA A 105 1.86 -6.92 5.95
N PHE A 106 0.82 -6.72 6.76
CA PHE A 106 0.34 -5.38 7.11
C PHE A 106 1.44 -4.55 7.76
N PHE A 107 2.30 -5.16 8.56
CA PHE A 107 3.41 -4.44 9.18
C PHE A 107 4.55 -4.10 8.20
N VAL A 108 4.86 -4.97 7.23
CA VAL A 108 6.08 -4.86 6.41
C VAL A 108 5.88 -4.35 4.99
N HIS A 109 4.64 -4.16 4.52
CA HIS A 109 4.36 -3.90 3.09
C HIS A 109 5.05 -2.64 2.53
N ASP A 110 5.18 -1.58 3.33
CA ASP A 110 5.84 -0.33 2.91
C ASP A 110 7.31 -0.22 3.38
N PHE A 111 7.91 -1.32 3.86
CA PHE A 111 9.30 -1.27 4.31
C PHE A 111 10.27 -0.90 3.20
N ALA A 112 9.99 -1.36 1.98
CA ALA A 112 10.80 -1.00 0.81
C ALA A 112 10.79 0.52 0.57
N GLU A 113 9.65 1.18 0.75
CA GLU A 113 9.48 2.62 0.53
C GLU A 113 10.29 3.45 1.53
N GLY A 114 10.29 3.06 2.81
CA GLY A 114 11.06 3.77 3.83
C GLY A 114 12.58 3.59 3.72
N ILE A 115 13.05 2.49 3.09
CA ILE A 115 14.49 2.20 2.90
C ILE A 115 14.98 2.73 1.54
N SER A 116 14.15 2.67 0.51
CA SER A 116 14.43 3.17 -0.84
C SER A 116 14.73 4.67 -0.83
N LEU A 117 15.68 5.10 -1.66
CA LEU A 117 15.96 6.54 -1.81
C LEU A 117 14.86 7.25 -2.60
N LYS A 118 13.99 6.51 -3.30
CA LYS A 118 12.83 7.05 -4.01
C LYS A 118 11.69 7.38 -3.07
N GLY A 119 11.43 6.53 -2.06
CA GLY A 119 10.30 6.72 -1.14
C GLY A 119 9.03 6.12 -1.69
N ASP A 120 7.88 6.58 -1.18
CA ASP A 120 6.59 6.31 -1.82
C ASP A 120 6.58 6.96 -3.21
N VAL A 121 6.36 6.15 -4.23
CA VAL A 121 6.25 6.57 -5.62
C VAL A 121 4.86 6.21 -6.08
N ASP A 122 4.10 7.23 -6.51
CA ASP A 122 2.75 7.05 -7.03
C ASP A 122 2.71 5.88 -8.03
N PHE A 123 1.72 5.00 -7.86
CA PHE A 123 1.61 3.75 -8.63
C PHE A 123 1.70 3.96 -10.15
N ILE A 124 1.21 5.08 -10.68
CA ILE A 124 1.21 5.43 -12.11
C ILE A 124 2.62 5.75 -12.63
N ASN A 125 3.51 6.19 -11.75
CA ASN A 125 4.88 6.63 -12.02
C ASN A 125 5.94 5.60 -11.60
N LYS A 126 5.52 4.46 -11.03
CA LYS A 126 6.42 3.38 -10.62
C LYS A 126 6.95 2.65 -11.84
N ASP A 127 8.25 2.82 -12.10
CA ASP A 127 8.96 2.19 -13.21
C ASP A 127 9.86 1.03 -12.75
N SER A 128 10.47 0.31 -13.70
CA SER A 128 11.34 -0.82 -13.42
C SER A 128 12.65 -0.45 -12.72
N ALA A 129 13.03 0.84 -12.66
CA ALA A 129 14.18 1.29 -11.89
C ALA A 129 13.81 1.46 -10.42
N VAL A 130 12.63 2.01 -10.12
CA VAL A 130 12.09 2.10 -8.76
C VAL A 130 11.89 0.71 -8.16
N GLU A 131 11.29 -0.22 -8.91
CA GLU A 131 11.08 -1.60 -8.45
C GLU A 131 12.39 -2.31 -8.08
N ARG A 132 13.42 -2.18 -8.93
CA ARG A 132 14.74 -2.75 -8.64
C ARG A 132 15.39 -2.13 -7.42
N GLU A 133 15.23 -0.83 -7.21
CA GLU A 133 15.78 -0.17 -6.03
C GLU A 133 15.09 -0.63 -4.74
N GLU A 134 13.77 -0.83 -4.77
CA GLU A 134 13.00 -1.39 -3.67
C GLU A 134 13.41 -2.84 -3.36
N GLU A 135 13.59 -3.67 -4.40
CA GLU A 135 14.09 -5.04 -4.26
C GLU A 135 15.49 -5.05 -3.62
N GLU A 136 16.41 -4.20 -4.08
CA GLU A 136 17.75 -4.03 -3.49
C GLU A 136 17.68 -3.57 -2.03
N ALA A 137 16.75 -2.67 -1.71
CA ALA A 137 16.55 -2.17 -0.35
C ALA A 137 16.07 -3.27 0.61
N LEU A 138 15.16 -4.13 0.14
CA LEU A 138 14.68 -5.30 0.88
C LEU A 138 15.75 -6.37 1.03
N GLU A 139 16.51 -6.67 -0.02
CA GLU A 139 17.65 -7.60 0.08
C GLU A 139 18.73 -7.11 1.04
N LEU A 140 18.98 -5.80 1.06
CA LEU A 140 19.87 -5.21 2.07
C LEU A 140 19.33 -5.44 3.49
N LEU A 141 18.04 -5.21 3.74
CA LEU A 141 17.42 -5.50 5.02
C LEU A 141 17.56 -6.99 5.40
N PHE A 142 17.21 -7.90 4.50
CA PHE A 142 17.31 -9.34 4.74
C PHE A 142 18.75 -9.79 5.00
N SER A 143 19.73 -9.13 4.37
CA SER A 143 21.15 -9.45 4.55
C SER A 143 21.67 -9.15 5.95
N VAL A 144 20.99 -8.32 6.74
CA VAL A 144 21.41 -7.98 8.11
C VAL A 144 20.55 -8.62 9.19
N LEU A 145 19.41 -9.20 8.85
CA LEU A 145 18.55 -9.88 9.82
C LEU A 145 19.07 -11.26 10.20
N HIS A 146 18.81 -11.68 11.44
CA HIS A 146 19.00 -13.07 11.85
C HIS A 146 18.21 -14.01 10.91
N PRO A 147 18.76 -15.16 10.45
CA PRO A 147 18.17 -15.96 9.37
C PRO A 147 16.71 -16.38 9.58
N ALA A 148 16.34 -16.76 10.81
CA ALA A 148 14.97 -17.14 11.12
C ALA A 148 14.00 -15.96 10.97
N LEU A 149 14.41 -14.76 11.41
CA LEU A 149 13.61 -13.53 11.29
C LEU A 149 13.54 -13.07 9.83
N ALA A 150 14.68 -13.13 9.12
CA ALA A 150 14.75 -12.81 7.69
C ALA A 150 13.79 -13.67 6.88
N ASN A 151 13.68 -14.97 7.19
CA ASN A 151 12.79 -15.89 6.48
C ASN A 151 11.31 -15.54 6.65
N GLU A 152 10.86 -15.21 7.87
CA GLU A 152 9.46 -14.85 8.10
C GLU A 152 9.09 -13.53 7.43
N ILE A 153 9.95 -12.50 7.57
CA ILE A 153 9.72 -11.20 6.91
C ILE A 153 9.74 -11.37 5.38
N ARG A 154 10.68 -12.15 4.84
CA ARG A 154 10.76 -12.42 3.40
C ARG A 154 9.50 -13.08 2.86
N LYS A 155 8.90 -14.05 3.58
CA LYS A 155 7.63 -14.65 3.17
C LYS A 155 6.51 -13.60 3.07
N ALA A 156 6.41 -12.72 4.05
CA ALA A 156 5.41 -11.66 4.07
C ALA A 156 5.63 -10.64 2.94
N THR A 157 6.87 -10.18 2.77
CA THR A 157 7.23 -9.24 1.69
C THR A 157 6.95 -9.83 0.31
N LEU A 158 7.39 -11.07 0.04
CA LEU A 158 7.11 -11.73 -1.24
C LEU A 158 5.61 -11.87 -1.50
N MET A 159 4.82 -12.16 -0.47
CA MET A 159 3.36 -12.23 -0.58
C MET A 159 2.76 -10.87 -1.02
N VAL A 160 3.20 -9.77 -0.42
CA VAL A 160 2.77 -8.39 -0.76
C VAL A 160 3.11 -8.06 -2.22
N GLU A 161 4.30 -8.43 -2.67
CA GLU A 161 4.82 -8.06 -3.98
C GLU A 161 4.31 -8.92 -5.15
N THR A 162 3.63 -10.04 -4.85
CA THR A 162 3.23 -11.00 -5.89
C THR A 162 2.09 -10.49 -6.78
N VAL A 163 1.12 -9.75 -6.22
CA VAL A 163 -0.11 -9.35 -6.93
C VAL A 163 0.07 -8.10 -7.81
N PRO A 164 0.74 -7.01 -7.38
CA PRO A 164 0.82 -5.78 -8.16
C PRO A 164 1.37 -5.93 -9.60
N PRO A 165 2.44 -6.71 -9.87
CA PRO A 165 2.95 -6.90 -11.23
C PRO A 165 1.94 -7.57 -12.18
N ILE A 166 1.07 -8.43 -11.66
CA ILE A 166 0.04 -9.13 -12.46
C ILE A 166 -0.98 -8.12 -12.97
N TRP A 167 -1.47 -7.25 -12.08
CA TRP A 167 -2.37 -6.15 -12.48
C TRP A 167 -1.71 -5.19 -13.48
N ARG A 168 -0.42 -4.87 -13.33
CA ARG A 168 0.30 -4.02 -14.30
C ARG A 168 0.37 -4.62 -15.70
N ARG A 169 0.31 -5.95 -15.83
CA ARG A 169 0.25 -6.64 -17.13
C ARG A 169 -1.17 -6.79 -17.68
N GLY A 170 -2.20 -6.30 -16.97
CA GLY A 170 -3.60 -6.47 -17.35
C GLY A 170 -4.13 -7.89 -17.14
N GLU A 171 -3.50 -8.64 -16.23
CA GLU A 171 -3.90 -10.00 -15.88
C GLU A 171 -4.66 -10.04 -14.53
N THR A 172 -5.46 -11.07 -14.30
CA THR A 172 -6.11 -11.32 -13.00
C THR A 172 -5.24 -12.22 -12.10
N PRO A 173 -5.22 -12.00 -10.78
CA PRO A 173 -4.34 -12.73 -9.86
C PRO A 173 -4.91 -14.10 -9.41
N GLU A 174 -5.76 -14.76 -10.20
CA GLU A 174 -6.46 -15.99 -9.80
C GLU A 174 -5.53 -17.14 -9.42
N LYS A 175 -4.34 -17.20 -10.04
CA LYS A 175 -3.32 -18.23 -9.79
C LYS A 175 -2.44 -17.93 -8.58
N VAL A 176 -2.57 -16.74 -7.98
CA VAL A 176 -1.81 -16.35 -6.79
C VAL A 176 -2.47 -16.96 -5.55
N GLY A 177 -1.71 -17.19 -4.47
CA GLY A 177 -2.26 -17.62 -3.19
C GLY A 177 -3.34 -16.66 -2.65
N LEU A 178 -4.39 -17.23 -2.05
CA LEU A 178 -5.56 -16.48 -1.57
C LEU A 178 -5.18 -15.38 -0.56
N THR A 179 -4.23 -15.66 0.33
CA THR A 179 -3.73 -14.68 1.32
C THR A 179 -3.16 -13.42 0.66
N ALA A 180 -2.41 -13.56 -0.43
CA ALA A 180 -1.86 -12.41 -1.16
C ALA A 180 -2.95 -11.64 -1.91
N GLN A 181 -3.93 -12.36 -2.50
CA GLN A 181 -5.10 -11.73 -3.12
C GLN A 181 -5.90 -10.92 -2.09
N PHE A 182 -6.09 -11.48 -0.88
CA PHE A 182 -6.81 -10.83 0.21
C PHE A 182 -6.06 -9.58 0.70
N PHE A 183 -4.75 -9.68 0.93
CA PHE A 183 -3.93 -8.51 1.26
C PHE A 183 -4.07 -7.40 0.21
N ASN A 184 -4.02 -7.75 -1.08
CA ASN A 184 -4.17 -6.74 -2.13
C ASN A 184 -5.61 -6.16 -2.20
N ALA A 185 -6.62 -6.93 -1.83
CA ALA A 185 -7.98 -6.42 -1.65
C ALA A 185 -8.06 -5.39 -0.51
N VAL A 186 -7.35 -5.61 0.60
CA VAL A 186 -7.26 -4.63 1.71
C VAL A 186 -6.63 -3.33 1.23
N GLU A 187 -5.47 -3.40 0.56
CA GLU A 187 -4.80 -2.23 -0.01
C GLU A 187 -5.72 -1.47 -1.00
N ASN A 188 -6.39 -2.20 -1.88
CA ASN A 188 -7.31 -1.62 -2.85
C ASN A 188 -8.50 -0.93 -2.16
N ALA A 189 -9.06 -1.52 -1.10
CA ALA A 189 -10.12 -0.91 -0.31
C ALA A 189 -9.63 0.37 0.38
N GLY A 190 -8.38 0.40 0.84
CA GLY A 190 -7.73 1.60 1.40
C GLY A 190 -7.67 2.74 0.37
N TYR A 191 -7.15 2.47 -0.84
CA TYR A 191 -7.12 3.44 -1.94
C TYR A 191 -8.52 3.99 -2.26
N VAL A 192 -9.51 3.11 -2.38
CA VAL A 192 -10.89 3.51 -2.71
C VAL A 192 -11.52 4.32 -1.59
N SER A 193 -11.36 3.89 -0.33
CA SER A 193 -11.88 4.61 0.84
C SER A 193 -11.31 6.03 0.91
N ARG A 194 -10.00 6.18 0.70
CA ARG A 194 -9.37 7.50 0.66
C ARG A 194 -9.92 8.36 -0.46
N ALA A 195 -10.02 7.81 -1.67
CA ALA A 195 -10.55 8.54 -2.81
C ALA A 195 -12.01 8.96 -2.61
N LEU A 196 -12.85 8.11 -2.01
CA LEU A 196 -14.23 8.46 -1.67
C LEU A 196 -14.31 9.66 -0.72
N TYR A 197 -13.48 9.69 0.33
CA TYR A 197 -13.41 10.82 1.25
C TYR A 197 -13.01 12.11 0.53
N GLU A 198 -11.94 12.06 -0.27
CA GLU A 198 -11.39 13.23 -0.96
C GLU A 198 -12.33 13.79 -2.03
N VAL A 199 -12.93 12.91 -2.84
CA VAL A 199 -13.89 13.33 -3.87
C VAL A 199 -15.13 13.97 -3.23
N ARG A 200 -15.63 13.43 -2.10
CA ARG A 200 -16.74 14.04 -1.35
C ARG A 200 -16.37 15.39 -0.74
N ALA A 201 -15.10 15.61 -0.40
CA ALA A 201 -14.58 16.90 0.05
C ALA A 201 -14.35 17.90 -1.11
N GLY A 202 -14.62 17.50 -2.36
CA GLY A 202 -14.46 18.34 -3.55
C GLY A 202 -13.07 18.25 -4.20
N ASN A 203 -12.18 17.37 -3.72
CA ASN A 203 -10.85 17.16 -4.28
C ASN A 203 -10.92 16.23 -5.50
N LEU A 204 -11.45 16.76 -6.60
CA LEU A 204 -11.76 16.02 -7.82
C LEU A 204 -10.60 15.22 -8.45
N PRO A 205 -9.31 15.60 -8.32
CA PRO A 205 -8.21 14.78 -8.84
C PRO A 205 -8.18 13.35 -8.30
N PHE A 206 -8.75 13.09 -7.12
CA PHE A 206 -8.85 11.73 -6.56
C PHE A 206 -9.79 10.80 -7.34
N VAL A 207 -10.62 11.31 -8.26
CA VAL A 207 -11.39 10.47 -9.19
C VAL A 207 -10.46 9.58 -10.05
N ASN A 208 -9.20 9.99 -10.29
CA ASN A 208 -8.22 9.15 -10.99
C ASN A 208 -8.03 7.79 -10.29
N VAL A 209 -8.10 7.75 -8.95
CA VAL A 209 -8.00 6.49 -8.22
C VAL A 209 -9.14 5.54 -8.59
N PHE A 210 -10.36 6.04 -8.81
CA PHE A 210 -11.47 5.18 -9.25
C PHE A 210 -11.20 4.57 -10.63
N TYR A 211 -10.50 5.27 -11.52
CA TYR A 211 -10.06 4.69 -12.80
C TYR A 211 -9.02 3.61 -12.61
N ASP A 212 -7.97 3.89 -11.84
CA ASP A 212 -6.81 3.00 -11.69
C ASP A 212 -7.14 1.73 -10.90
N GLN A 213 -8.18 1.79 -10.06
CA GLN A 213 -8.60 0.67 -9.22
C GLN A 213 -9.82 -0.09 -9.76
N TRP A 214 -10.48 0.37 -10.84
CA TRP A 214 -11.80 -0.14 -11.25
C TRP A 214 -11.83 -1.65 -11.50
N GLU A 215 -10.94 -2.17 -12.33
CA GLU A 215 -10.89 -3.60 -12.67
C GLU A 215 -10.63 -4.46 -11.42
N LYS A 216 -9.83 -3.95 -10.48
CA LYS A 216 -9.54 -4.60 -9.21
C LYS A 216 -10.77 -4.62 -8.30
N VAL A 217 -11.52 -3.52 -8.25
CA VAL A 217 -12.79 -3.41 -7.52
C VAL A 217 -13.78 -4.45 -8.03
N GLU A 218 -13.99 -4.53 -9.35
CA GLU A 218 -14.91 -5.51 -9.95
C GLU A 218 -14.52 -6.95 -9.64
N TYR A 219 -13.21 -7.23 -9.62
CA TYR A 219 -12.68 -8.54 -9.24
C TYR A 219 -12.92 -8.84 -7.76
N TYR A 220 -12.52 -7.94 -6.85
CA TYR A 220 -12.58 -8.19 -5.40
C TYR A 220 -13.99 -8.18 -4.85
N ILE A 221 -14.93 -7.44 -5.43
CA ILE A 221 -16.37 -7.53 -5.10
C ILE A 221 -16.91 -8.92 -5.35
N LYS A 222 -16.46 -9.62 -6.40
CA LYS A 222 -16.88 -11.01 -6.66
C LYS A 222 -16.18 -11.98 -5.71
N LYS A 223 -14.94 -11.66 -5.33
CA LYS A 223 -14.05 -12.58 -4.63
C LYS A 223 -14.20 -12.61 -3.11
N PHE A 224 -14.38 -11.45 -2.47
CA PHE A 224 -14.36 -11.32 -1.01
C PHE A 224 -15.63 -10.62 -0.52
N GLU A 225 -16.35 -11.26 0.40
CA GLU A 225 -17.58 -10.72 0.99
C GLU A 225 -17.30 -9.45 1.81
N SER A 226 -16.14 -9.39 2.46
CA SER A 226 -15.67 -8.21 3.19
C SER A 226 -15.46 -7.00 2.27
N PHE A 227 -14.79 -7.20 1.14
CA PHE A 227 -14.57 -6.14 0.16
C PHE A 227 -15.89 -5.66 -0.44
N ARG A 228 -16.75 -6.61 -0.84
CA ARG A 228 -18.11 -6.33 -1.31
C ARG A 228 -18.89 -5.48 -0.31
N SER A 229 -18.95 -5.91 0.95
CA SER A 229 -19.70 -5.22 2.01
C SER A 229 -19.27 -3.77 2.21
N LEU A 230 -17.99 -3.46 2.00
CA LEU A 230 -17.43 -2.13 2.21
C LEU A 230 -17.51 -1.24 0.97
N ILE A 231 -17.38 -1.81 -0.23
CA ILE A 231 -17.18 -1.03 -1.47
C ILE A 231 -18.43 -1.03 -2.37
N GLU A 232 -19.20 -2.12 -2.43
CA GLU A 232 -20.39 -2.22 -3.26
C GLU A 232 -21.40 -1.06 -3.05
N PRO A 233 -21.68 -0.61 -1.80
CA PRO A 233 -22.58 0.53 -1.57
C PRO A 233 -22.11 1.87 -2.16
N HIS A 234 -20.90 1.93 -2.70
CA HIS A 234 -20.29 3.14 -3.25
C HIS A 234 -20.04 3.07 -4.75
N LEU A 235 -20.35 1.93 -5.40
CA LEU A 235 -20.06 1.73 -6.83
C LEU A 235 -20.74 2.75 -7.74
N GLU A 236 -22.04 3.00 -7.54
CA GLU A 236 -22.79 3.97 -8.34
C GLU A 236 -22.16 5.36 -8.26
N PHE A 237 -21.81 5.80 -7.03
CA PHE A 237 -21.10 7.06 -6.81
C PHE A 237 -19.74 7.10 -7.53
N MET A 238 -18.97 6.02 -7.47
CA MET A 238 -17.67 5.95 -8.14
C MET A 238 -17.81 5.99 -9.67
N GLU A 239 -18.78 5.26 -10.22
CA GLU A 239 -19.07 5.20 -11.66
C GLU A 239 -19.52 6.56 -12.18
N ASP A 240 -20.47 7.21 -11.50
CA ASP A 240 -20.95 8.55 -11.85
C ASP A 240 -19.81 9.57 -11.93
N PHE A 241 -18.91 9.57 -10.94
CA PHE A 241 -17.78 10.48 -10.93
C PHE A 241 -16.75 10.14 -12.00
N ARG A 242 -16.47 8.86 -12.27
CA ARG A 242 -15.64 8.46 -13.40
C ARG A 242 -16.26 9.03 -14.68
N GLU A 243 -17.46 8.64 -15.04
CA GLU A 243 -18.05 9.07 -16.31
C GLU A 243 -18.16 10.60 -16.46
N LYS A 244 -18.51 11.31 -15.39
CA LYS A 244 -18.57 12.78 -15.38
C LYS A 244 -17.22 13.45 -15.66
N TYR A 245 -16.11 12.87 -15.18
CA TYR A 245 -14.77 13.48 -15.26
C TYR A 245 -13.81 12.76 -16.21
N LYS A 246 -14.32 11.92 -17.11
CA LYS A 246 -13.49 11.15 -18.05
C LYS A 246 -12.60 11.99 -18.96
N ASP A 247 -13.05 13.18 -19.34
CA ASP A 247 -12.33 14.09 -20.23
C ASP A 247 -11.68 15.26 -19.47
N ALA A 248 -11.55 15.15 -18.14
CA ALA A 248 -11.00 16.22 -17.32
C ALA A 248 -9.51 16.47 -17.63
N PRO A 249 -9.07 17.74 -17.76
CA PRO A 249 -7.70 18.07 -18.20
C PRO A 249 -6.61 17.70 -17.19
N TRP A 250 -6.99 17.46 -15.93
CA TRP A 250 -6.08 17.00 -14.88
C TRP A 250 -5.93 15.48 -14.81
N ARG A 251 -6.74 14.71 -15.55
CA ARG A 251 -6.68 13.24 -15.59
C ARG A 251 -5.36 12.71 -16.16
N HIS A 252 -4.82 13.39 -17.17
CA HIS A 252 -3.65 12.92 -17.92
C HIS A 252 -2.31 13.43 -17.37
N GLN A 253 -2.31 14.08 -16.20
CA GLN A 253 -1.08 14.59 -15.59
C GLN A 253 -0.41 13.46 -14.81
N LYS A 254 0.77 13.05 -15.29
CA LYS A 254 1.69 12.09 -14.66
C LYS A 254 2.83 12.83 -13.99
#